data_AF-A0A9E6QYE0-F1
#
_entry.id   AF-A0A9E6QYE0-F1
#
_cell.length_a   1.000
_cell.length_b   1.000
_cell.length_c   1.000
_cell.angle_alpha   90.00
_cell.angle_beta   90.00
_cell.angle_gamma   90.00
#
_symmetry.space_group_name_H-M   'P 1'
#
loop_
_entity.id
_entity.type
_entity.pdbx_description
1 polymer ?
#
loop_
_entity_poly.entity_id
_entity_poly.type
_entity_poly.pdbx_seq_one_letter_code
_entity_poly.pdbx_strand_id
1 'polypeptide(L)'
;MAGKRNPWGKPSGDGGSGSGGDGGDDGGETPGDGTPPSPGGDGPRNPWLPGGGSGERPRRSANIEDIFRSRGPEGPRRGGGGGPRGPNFRIPQRPGGKSWFPIAIAAIVGVWIFATSFHFIQPREQGVAMWLGGQYSRTLNPGTEITAPWPIQTVTVMDVSEIRLEPIDNEGGNLILTGDQNLVDLSYIIRWNINDIVQYQFELADPEETVREVAESAMRESIAETDLDAVLSGEGRAQVEARVRERMQTILDAYGAGIAVQGVEIARTEAPEEVIEAFNDVLAARQDAERLMNDARRYEQQLLATAQGSAAEFNEIFEQYQLAPEVTRRRLYYETMESVLRGTDKTIVEGDNVTPYLPLPEVRRRAQNSPSLTVTPQEGQ
;
A
#
# COMPACT_ATOMS: atom_id res chain seq x y z
N MET A 1 -26.59 -5.00 -7.10
CA MET A 1 -25.99 -4.82 -8.44
C MET A 1 -25.03 -5.99 -8.71
N ALA A 2 -24.55 -6.15 -9.95
CA ALA A 2 -23.71 -7.25 -10.48
C ALA A 2 -22.72 -7.92 -9.49
N GLY A 3 -22.42 -9.21 -9.56
CA GLY A 3 -22.58 -10.14 -10.68
C GLY A 3 -21.23 -10.79 -11.03
N LYS A 4 -20.69 -11.64 -10.15
CA LYS A 4 -19.41 -12.34 -10.36
C LYS A 4 -19.60 -13.61 -11.21
N ARG A 5 -19.03 -13.62 -12.40
CA ARG A 5 -18.69 -14.83 -13.17
C ARG A 5 -17.28 -14.66 -13.74
N ASN A 6 -16.31 -15.34 -13.15
CA ASN A 6 -15.08 -15.66 -13.87
C ASN A 6 -15.19 -17.11 -14.38
N PRO A 7 -14.90 -17.38 -15.67
CA PRO A 7 -14.72 -18.73 -16.17
C PRO A 7 -13.34 -19.26 -15.75
N TRP A 8 -13.16 -20.60 -15.85
CA TRP A 8 -11.92 -21.33 -15.56
C TRP A 8 -11.57 -21.51 -14.07
N GLY A 9 -11.98 -22.65 -13.52
CA GLY A 9 -11.62 -23.09 -12.17
C GLY A 9 -12.72 -23.94 -11.54
N LYS A 10 -12.64 -25.27 -11.66
CA LYS A 10 -13.50 -26.19 -10.88
C LYS A 10 -12.78 -26.58 -9.59
N PRO A 11 -13.46 -26.64 -8.44
CA PRO A 11 -12.82 -26.95 -7.17
C PRO A 11 -12.53 -28.45 -7.02
N SER A 12 -11.40 -28.77 -6.40
CA SER A 12 -11.19 -30.03 -5.68
C SER A 12 -11.98 -30.00 -4.36
N GLY A 13 -12.49 -31.14 -3.94
CA GLY A 13 -13.41 -31.24 -2.80
C GLY A 13 -12.77 -30.90 -1.46
N ASP A 14 -13.60 -30.36 -0.57
CA ASP A 14 -13.36 -30.30 0.87
C ASP A 14 -14.25 -31.34 1.57
N GLY A 15 -13.84 -31.78 2.75
CA GLY A 15 -14.60 -32.72 3.57
C GLY A 15 -14.65 -32.28 5.02
N GLY A 16 -15.60 -32.82 5.78
CA GLY A 16 -15.56 -32.76 7.24
C GLY A 16 -16.65 -31.94 7.91
N SER A 17 -17.69 -32.67 8.35
CA SER A 17 -18.41 -32.49 9.62
C SER A 17 -19.27 -31.23 9.86
N GLY A 18 -20.49 -31.42 10.38
CA GLY A 18 -21.29 -30.27 10.85
C GLY A 18 -22.79 -30.45 11.18
N SER A 19 -23.22 -31.53 11.83
CA SER A 19 -24.41 -31.60 12.72
C SER A 19 -25.83 -31.17 12.24
N GLY A 20 -26.81 -32.09 12.36
CA GLY A 20 -28.10 -31.80 13.02
C GLY A 20 -29.44 -32.01 12.25
N GLY A 21 -30.35 -32.80 12.84
CA GLY A 21 -31.80 -32.89 12.51
C GLY A 21 -32.15 -33.81 11.32
N ASP A 22 -32.86 -34.94 11.47
CA ASP A 22 -34.30 -35.10 11.81
C ASP A 22 -35.22 -34.55 10.70
N GLY A 23 -36.09 -35.30 10.01
CA GLY A 23 -36.44 -36.74 10.05
C GLY A 23 -37.51 -37.03 8.97
N GLY A 24 -37.79 -38.30 8.64
CA GLY A 24 -38.85 -38.65 7.67
C GLY A 24 -38.57 -39.94 6.87
N ASP A 25 -39.43 -40.94 7.04
CA ASP A 25 -39.32 -42.30 6.48
C ASP A 25 -40.13 -42.48 5.17
N ASP A 26 -40.32 -43.74 4.74
CA ASP A 26 -40.99 -44.24 3.51
C ASP A 26 -40.16 -44.07 2.21
N GLY A 27 -39.76 -45.09 1.45
CA GLY A 27 -40.22 -46.49 1.32
C GLY A 27 -40.66 -46.72 -0.15
N GLY A 28 -40.18 -47.72 -0.91
CA GLY A 28 -39.19 -48.78 -0.67
C GLY A 28 -38.85 -49.55 -1.97
N GLU A 29 -38.46 -50.83 -1.83
CA GLU A 29 -38.44 -51.89 -2.88
C GLU A 29 -37.36 -51.87 -4.01
N THR A 30 -36.27 -52.61 -3.77
CA THR A 30 -35.51 -53.44 -4.76
C THR A 30 -36.37 -54.59 -5.34
N PRO A 31 -35.98 -55.36 -6.41
CA PRO A 31 -34.63 -55.54 -6.98
C PRO A 31 -34.51 -55.65 -8.54
N GLY A 32 -33.26 -55.73 -9.02
CA GLY A 32 -32.87 -56.85 -9.93
C GLY A 32 -32.72 -56.63 -11.44
N ASP A 33 -31.44 -56.53 -11.86
CA ASP A 33 -30.82 -56.99 -13.13
C ASP A 33 -31.33 -56.49 -14.52
N GLY A 34 -30.38 -56.23 -15.43
CA GLY A 34 -30.67 -55.77 -16.80
C GLY A 34 -29.49 -55.07 -17.52
N THR A 35 -28.79 -55.81 -18.37
CA THR A 35 -27.88 -55.33 -19.44
C THR A 35 -28.67 -55.30 -20.78
N PRO A 36 -28.33 -54.59 -21.89
CA PRO A 36 -27.36 -53.50 -22.18
C PRO A 36 -28.18 -52.17 -22.42
N PRO A 37 -27.87 -51.17 -23.32
CA PRO A 37 -26.72 -50.90 -24.19
C PRO A 37 -26.20 -49.44 -24.22
N SER A 38 -25.25 -49.18 -25.15
CA SER A 38 -24.70 -47.86 -25.50
C SER A 38 -25.50 -47.14 -26.60
N PRO A 39 -25.60 -45.80 -26.54
CA PRO A 39 -25.79 -44.96 -27.72
C PRO A 39 -24.62 -43.97 -27.93
N GLY A 40 -24.18 -43.82 -29.17
CA GLY A 40 -23.28 -42.73 -29.57
C GLY A 40 -24.03 -41.42 -29.87
N GLY A 41 -23.31 -40.30 -29.88
CA GLY A 41 -23.81 -39.00 -30.30
C GLY A 41 -22.68 -38.10 -30.77
N ASP A 42 -22.69 -37.70 -32.05
CA ASP A 42 -21.68 -36.85 -32.68
C ASP A 42 -21.62 -35.44 -32.04
N GLY A 43 -20.40 -34.95 -31.83
CA GLY A 43 -20.13 -33.53 -31.52
C GLY A 43 -20.15 -32.64 -32.78
N PRO A 44 -20.30 -31.32 -32.63
CA PRO A 44 -20.47 -30.39 -33.75
C PRO A 44 -19.23 -30.32 -34.66
N ARG A 45 -19.47 -30.32 -35.98
CA ARG A 45 -18.42 -30.27 -37.01
C ARG A 45 -18.02 -28.83 -37.34
N ASN A 46 -16.71 -28.60 -37.51
CA ASN A 46 -16.18 -27.28 -37.89
C ASN A 46 -16.55 -26.90 -39.35
N PRO A 47 -16.90 -25.63 -39.66
CA PRO A 47 -17.40 -25.25 -40.98
C PRO A 47 -16.32 -24.96 -42.06
N TRP A 48 -15.03 -25.14 -41.75
CA TRP A 48 -13.91 -24.61 -42.56
C TRP A 48 -13.09 -25.66 -43.32
N LEU A 49 -13.60 -26.88 -43.52
CA LEU A 49 -13.01 -27.87 -44.44
C LEU A 49 -13.95 -28.14 -45.63
N PRO A 50 -13.45 -28.13 -46.88
CA PRO A 50 -14.23 -28.60 -48.02
C PRO A 50 -14.48 -30.11 -47.92
N GLY A 51 -15.73 -30.53 -48.12
CA GLY A 51 -16.12 -31.94 -48.02
C GLY A 51 -15.52 -32.79 -49.14
N GLY A 52 -14.75 -33.81 -48.75
CA GLY A 52 -14.24 -34.88 -49.62
C GLY A 52 -14.62 -36.25 -49.03
N GLY A 53 -15.20 -37.11 -49.86
CA GLY A 53 -15.85 -38.35 -49.40
C GLY A 53 -14.89 -39.50 -49.02
N SER A 54 -15.39 -40.34 -48.12
CA SER A 54 -15.23 -41.80 -48.05
C SER A 54 -13.99 -42.47 -48.68
N GLY A 55 -13.21 -43.13 -47.82
CA GLY A 55 -12.42 -44.32 -48.20
C GLY A 55 -10.94 -44.06 -48.51
N GLU A 56 -10.07 -44.38 -47.55
CA GLU A 56 -9.02 -45.43 -47.67
C GLU A 56 -8.08 -45.35 -46.45
N ARG A 57 -7.88 -46.50 -45.77
CA ARG A 57 -6.82 -46.89 -44.79
C ARG A 57 -6.07 -45.80 -43.98
N PRO A 58 -5.96 -45.94 -42.64
CA PRO A 58 -5.18 -45.01 -41.82
C PRO A 58 -3.68 -45.03 -42.20
N ARG A 59 -3.17 -43.91 -42.71
CA ARG A 59 -1.73 -43.72 -42.90
C ARG A 59 -1.09 -43.44 -41.55
N ARG A 60 -0.20 -44.35 -41.12
CA ARG A 60 0.63 -44.18 -39.93
C ARG A 60 1.49 -42.92 -40.11
N SER A 61 1.45 -42.00 -39.14
CA SER A 61 2.41 -40.89 -39.10
C SER A 61 3.82 -41.46 -38.96
N ALA A 62 4.78 -40.86 -39.67
CA ALA A 62 6.18 -41.29 -39.63
C ALA A 62 6.76 -40.93 -38.26
N ASN A 63 6.83 -41.92 -37.37
CA ASN A 63 7.54 -41.77 -36.10
C ASN A 63 9.04 -41.93 -36.33
N ILE A 64 9.83 -41.13 -35.62
CA ILE A 64 11.31 -41.13 -35.68
C ILE A 64 11.89 -42.54 -35.42
N GLU A 65 11.17 -43.38 -34.67
CA GLU A 65 11.49 -44.77 -34.38
C GLU A 65 11.65 -45.69 -35.62
N ASP A 66 10.94 -45.41 -36.73
CA ASP A 66 11.05 -46.23 -37.95
C ASP A 66 12.32 -45.89 -38.77
N ILE A 67 13.00 -44.75 -38.49
CA ILE A 67 14.29 -44.39 -39.10
C ILE A 67 15.44 -45.25 -38.54
N PHE A 68 15.36 -45.66 -37.27
CA PHE A 68 16.42 -46.41 -36.60
C PHE A 68 16.28 -47.94 -36.69
N ARG A 69 15.13 -48.44 -37.17
CA ARG A 69 14.82 -49.88 -37.20
C ARG A 69 15.42 -50.65 -38.38
N SER A 70 15.99 -49.96 -39.37
CA SER A 70 16.55 -50.56 -40.58
C SER A 70 18.01 -51.04 -40.43
N ARG A 71 18.28 -51.90 -39.43
CA ARG A 71 19.56 -52.64 -39.29
C ARG A 71 19.40 -54.06 -38.74
N GLY A 72 18.50 -54.82 -39.35
CA GLY A 72 18.50 -56.29 -39.25
C GLY A 72 19.72 -56.91 -39.97
N PRO A 73 20.21 -58.10 -39.53
CA PRO A 73 21.54 -58.58 -39.89
C PRO A 73 21.60 -59.42 -41.18
N GLU A 74 21.03 -58.96 -42.31
CA GLU A 74 21.09 -59.75 -43.55
C GLU A 74 21.10 -58.93 -44.87
N GLY A 75 22.33 -58.67 -45.36
CA GLY A 75 22.63 -58.32 -46.77
C GLY A 75 22.64 -56.83 -47.16
N PRO A 76 23.30 -56.46 -48.28
CA PRO A 76 24.13 -57.28 -49.17
C PRO A 76 25.65 -57.07 -48.92
N ARG A 77 26.43 -58.14 -49.08
CA ARG A 77 27.90 -58.09 -49.03
C ARG A 77 28.46 -57.36 -50.26
N ARG A 78 29.14 -56.21 -50.10
CA ARG A 78 30.09 -55.71 -51.11
C ARG A 78 31.28 -54.96 -50.50
N GLY A 79 32.40 -55.69 -50.40
CA GLY A 79 33.78 -55.21 -50.56
C GLY A 79 34.24 -53.92 -49.87
N GLY A 80 34.99 -54.08 -48.77
CA GLY A 80 36.33 -53.49 -48.65
C GLY A 80 36.46 -52.04 -48.14
N GLY A 81 36.98 -51.92 -46.92
CA GLY A 81 37.98 -50.89 -46.61
C GLY A 81 37.49 -49.54 -46.03
N GLY A 82 37.64 -49.41 -44.71
CA GLY A 82 38.18 -48.19 -44.09
C GLY A 82 37.25 -47.00 -43.83
N GLY A 83 37.07 -46.67 -42.55
CA GLY A 83 36.70 -45.33 -42.08
C GLY A 83 35.21 -45.14 -41.73
N PRO A 84 34.87 -44.66 -40.53
CA PRO A 84 33.52 -44.23 -40.19
C PRO A 84 33.12 -43.01 -41.03
N ARG A 85 32.32 -43.22 -42.08
CA ARG A 85 31.68 -42.12 -42.82
C ARG A 85 30.45 -41.64 -42.07
N GLY A 86 30.57 -40.46 -41.44
CA GLY A 86 29.41 -39.60 -41.18
C GLY A 86 28.75 -39.15 -42.51
N PRO A 87 27.62 -38.42 -42.46
CA PRO A 87 26.89 -37.99 -43.65
C PRO A 87 27.83 -37.26 -44.62
N ASN A 88 27.96 -37.80 -45.83
CA ASN A 88 29.04 -37.46 -46.75
C ASN A 88 28.76 -36.13 -47.49
N PHE A 89 28.72 -35.02 -46.76
CA PHE A 89 28.66 -33.65 -47.30
C PHE A 89 29.82 -33.40 -48.27
N ARG A 90 29.55 -33.57 -49.57
CA ARG A 90 30.50 -33.22 -50.63
C ARG A 90 30.41 -31.72 -50.87
N ILE A 91 31.15 -30.96 -50.05
CA ILE A 91 31.37 -29.53 -50.28
C ILE A 91 31.92 -29.38 -51.71
N PRO A 92 31.33 -28.53 -52.58
CA PRO A 92 31.82 -28.36 -53.94
C PRO A 92 33.28 -27.94 -53.92
N GLN A 93 34.08 -28.44 -54.85
CA GLN A 93 35.51 -28.10 -54.93
C GLN A 93 35.70 -26.74 -55.61
N ARG A 94 36.71 -25.96 -55.17
CA ARG A 94 37.04 -24.67 -55.79
C ARG A 94 37.65 -24.93 -57.19
N PRO A 95 37.42 -24.05 -58.19
CA PRO A 95 38.22 -24.06 -59.42
C PRO A 95 39.72 -24.13 -59.07
N GLY A 96 40.40 -25.17 -59.55
CA GLY A 96 41.77 -25.51 -59.16
C GLY A 96 41.92 -26.61 -58.08
N GLY A 97 40.86 -27.37 -57.76
CA GLY A 97 40.94 -28.62 -56.98
C GLY A 97 41.20 -28.46 -55.48
N LYS A 98 41.20 -27.24 -54.96
CA LYS A 98 41.40 -26.94 -53.53
C LYS A 98 40.07 -26.98 -52.78
N SER A 99 40.12 -27.40 -51.51
CA SER A 99 38.94 -27.42 -50.64
C SER A 99 38.45 -26.00 -50.33
N TRP A 100 37.13 -25.81 -50.28
CA TRP A 100 36.51 -24.59 -49.77
C TRP A 100 36.55 -24.50 -48.23
N PHE A 101 36.79 -25.61 -47.54
CA PHE A 101 36.79 -25.70 -46.07
C PHE A 101 37.58 -24.60 -45.34
N PRO A 102 38.85 -24.27 -45.67
CA PRO A 102 39.57 -23.18 -45.01
C PRO A 102 38.97 -21.80 -45.29
N ILE A 103 38.35 -21.59 -46.46
CA ILE A 103 37.68 -20.32 -46.80
C ILE A 103 36.36 -20.22 -46.03
N ALA A 104 35.61 -21.31 -45.91
CA ALA A 104 34.38 -21.37 -45.12
C ALA A 104 34.66 -21.12 -43.62
N ILE A 105 35.74 -21.71 -43.07
CA ILE A 105 36.16 -21.42 -41.69
C ILE A 105 36.58 -19.96 -41.54
N ALA A 106 37.41 -19.42 -42.45
CA ALA A 106 37.81 -18.02 -42.40
C ALA A 106 36.61 -17.06 -42.51
N ALA A 107 35.60 -17.40 -43.32
CA ALA A 107 34.36 -16.64 -43.42
C ALA A 107 33.52 -16.72 -42.14
N ILE A 108 33.38 -17.91 -41.53
CA ILE A 108 32.68 -18.09 -40.24
C ILE A 108 33.39 -17.31 -39.12
N VAL A 109 34.73 -17.40 -39.03
CA VAL A 109 35.52 -16.64 -38.05
C VAL A 109 35.41 -15.14 -38.31
N GLY A 110 35.45 -14.69 -39.57
CA GLY A 110 35.26 -13.28 -39.92
C GLY A 110 33.87 -12.74 -39.56
N VAL A 111 32.81 -13.50 -39.84
CA VAL A 111 31.43 -13.17 -39.44
C VAL A 111 31.28 -13.17 -37.92
N TRP A 112 31.89 -14.13 -37.23
CA TRP A 112 31.87 -14.21 -35.77
C TRP A 112 32.61 -13.06 -35.10
N ILE A 113 33.81 -12.68 -35.58
CA ILE A 113 34.52 -11.49 -35.13
C ILE A 113 33.65 -10.25 -35.36
N PHE A 114 33.11 -10.06 -36.57
CA PHE A 114 32.29 -8.90 -36.89
C PHE A 114 31.04 -8.81 -36.01
N ALA A 115 30.30 -9.91 -35.85
CA ALA A 115 29.08 -9.94 -35.04
C ALA A 115 29.33 -9.77 -33.52
N THR A 116 30.53 -10.06 -33.03
CA THR A 116 30.88 -9.92 -31.59
C THR A 116 31.69 -8.67 -31.26
N SER A 117 32.28 -7.99 -32.25
CA SER A 117 33.08 -6.78 -32.05
C SER A 117 32.27 -5.49 -32.12
N PHE A 118 31.15 -5.46 -32.86
CA PHE A 118 30.34 -4.25 -33.03
C PHE A 118 29.18 -4.23 -32.04
N HIS A 119 29.17 -3.23 -31.15
CA HIS A 119 28.07 -3.00 -30.20
C HIS A 119 27.47 -1.61 -30.44
N PHE A 120 26.14 -1.53 -30.38
CA PHE A 120 25.39 -0.28 -30.49
C PHE A 120 24.77 0.04 -29.13
N ILE A 121 25.17 1.15 -28.53
CA ILE A 121 24.81 1.58 -27.17
C ILE A 121 23.90 2.80 -27.28
N GLN A 122 22.76 2.78 -26.59
CA GLN A 122 21.77 3.86 -26.65
C GLN A 122 22.24 5.13 -25.92
N PRO A 123 21.69 6.33 -26.23
CA PRO A 123 22.02 7.59 -25.54
C PRO A 123 21.87 7.62 -24.01
N ARG A 124 21.15 6.66 -23.45
CA ARG A 124 20.87 6.49 -22.01
C ARG A 124 21.69 5.39 -21.35
N GLU A 125 22.31 4.55 -22.16
CA GLU A 125 23.08 3.40 -21.73
C GLU A 125 24.58 3.73 -21.70
N GLN A 126 25.30 3.12 -20.76
CA GLN A 126 26.75 3.06 -20.80
C GLN A 126 27.20 1.61 -20.74
N GLY A 127 28.26 1.29 -21.48
CA GLY A 127 28.88 -0.03 -21.46
C GLY A 127 30.14 -0.05 -20.59
N VAL A 128 30.40 -1.15 -19.91
CA VAL A 128 31.72 -1.49 -19.40
C VAL A 128 32.24 -2.70 -20.17
N ALA A 129 33.44 -2.57 -20.72
CA ALA A 129 34.15 -3.64 -21.37
C ALA A 129 35.19 -4.23 -20.41
N MET A 130 35.13 -5.55 -20.20
CA MET A 130 36.01 -6.32 -19.33
C MET A 130 36.90 -7.24 -20.17
N TRP A 131 38.14 -7.47 -19.76
CA TRP A 131 38.98 -8.54 -20.31
C TRP A 131 38.55 -9.90 -19.74
N LEU A 132 38.88 -10.98 -20.47
CA LEU A 132 38.80 -12.36 -19.98
C LEU A 132 39.50 -12.49 -18.62
N GLY A 133 38.73 -12.64 -17.54
CA GLY A 133 39.23 -12.61 -16.16
C GLY A 133 38.66 -11.46 -15.30
N GLY A 134 37.73 -10.65 -15.81
CA GLY A 134 36.98 -9.66 -15.04
C GLY A 134 37.71 -8.32 -14.82
N GLN A 135 38.90 -8.14 -15.39
CA GLN A 135 39.62 -6.87 -15.29
C GLN A 135 38.97 -5.79 -16.17
N TYR A 136 38.74 -4.61 -15.59
CA TYR A 136 38.28 -3.43 -16.31
C TYR A 136 39.21 -3.10 -17.51
N SER A 137 38.60 -2.87 -18.69
CA SER A 137 39.34 -2.41 -19.88
C SER A 137 39.05 -0.96 -20.22
N ARG A 138 37.76 -0.59 -20.30
CA ARG A 138 37.27 0.75 -20.69
C ARG A 138 35.77 0.85 -20.48
N THR A 139 35.29 2.07 -20.24
CA THR A 139 33.90 2.45 -20.49
C THR A 139 33.65 2.62 -21.99
N LEU A 140 32.42 2.38 -22.40
CA LEU A 140 31.90 2.56 -23.76
C LEU A 140 30.77 3.58 -23.67
N ASN A 141 30.93 4.69 -24.38
CA ASN A 141 29.95 5.77 -24.41
C ASN A 141 28.85 5.49 -25.45
N PRO A 142 27.70 6.20 -25.41
CA PRO A 142 26.65 6.03 -26.40
C PRO A 142 27.12 6.18 -27.85
N GLY A 143 26.68 5.28 -28.71
CA GLY A 143 27.07 5.23 -30.12
C GLY A 143 27.44 3.82 -30.59
N THR A 144 28.26 3.76 -31.66
CA THR A 144 28.80 2.50 -32.19
C THR A 144 30.23 2.34 -31.70
N GLU A 145 30.44 1.41 -30.78
CA GLU A 145 31.76 1.10 -30.23
C GLU A 145 32.26 -0.25 -30.76
N ILE A 146 33.59 -0.33 -30.96
CA ILE A 146 34.26 -1.53 -31.46
C ILE A 146 35.06 -2.14 -30.32
N THR A 147 34.66 -3.32 -29.88
CA THR A 147 35.31 -4.11 -28.84
C THR A 147 36.08 -5.29 -29.42
N ALA A 148 36.99 -5.88 -28.63
CA ALA A 148 37.59 -7.15 -29.02
C ALA A 148 36.50 -8.24 -29.02
N PRO A 149 36.53 -9.20 -29.95
CA PRO A 149 35.52 -10.24 -30.02
C PRO A 149 35.50 -11.09 -28.75
N TRP A 150 34.30 -11.49 -28.32
CA TRP A 150 34.12 -12.57 -27.35
C TRP A 150 34.93 -13.80 -27.79
N PRO A 151 35.65 -14.53 -26.91
CA PRO A 151 35.65 -14.45 -25.47
C PRO A 151 36.72 -13.52 -24.88
N ILE A 152 37.51 -12.80 -25.69
CA ILE A 152 38.65 -12.00 -25.21
C ILE A 152 38.19 -10.81 -24.36
N GLN A 153 37.07 -10.21 -24.77
CA GLN A 153 36.43 -9.11 -24.07
C GLN A 153 34.92 -9.39 -23.94
N THR A 154 34.36 -9.11 -22.77
CA THR A 154 32.92 -9.15 -22.50
C THR A 154 32.41 -7.74 -22.27
N VAL A 155 31.20 -7.44 -22.73
CA VAL A 155 30.57 -6.12 -22.59
C VAL A 155 29.29 -6.27 -21.79
N THR A 156 29.18 -5.49 -20.72
CA THR A 156 27.94 -5.31 -19.95
C THR A 156 27.43 -3.90 -20.22
N VAL A 157 26.14 -3.75 -20.53
CA VAL A 157 25.50 -2.47 -20.82
C VAL A 157 24.40 -2.24 -19.79
N MET A 158 24.31 -1.04 -19.23
CA MET A 158 23.29 -0.64 -18.25
C MET A 158 22.77 0.76 -18.57
N ASP A 159 21.49 1.05 -18.29
CA ASP A 159 20.99 2.43 -18.29
C ASP A 159 21.50 3.14 -17.02
N VAL A 160 22.21 4.26 -17.24
CA VAL A 160 22.79 5.12 -16.19
C VAL A 160 21.94 6.37 -15.94
N SER A 161 21.07 6.70 -16.90
CA SER A 161 20.17 7.87 -16.84
C SER A 161 18.80 7.57 -16.25
N GLU A 162 18.43 6.28 -16.17
CA GLU A 162 17.20 5.81 -15.55
C GLU A 162 17.23 6.09 -14.04
N ILE A 163 16.23 6.84 -13.56
CA ILE A 163 15.99 7.04 -12.13
C ILE A 163 15.28 5.79 -11.61
N ARG A 164 15.99 5.04 -10.76
CA ARG A 164 15.45 3.87 -10.06
C ARG A 164 14.71 4.33 -8.82
N LEU A 165 13.62 3.62 -8.53
CA LEU A 165 12.72 3.85 -7.42
C LEU A 165 12.83 2.64 -6.51
N GLU A 166 13.52 2.80 -5.39
CA GLU A 166 13.65 1.75 -4.38
C GLU A 166 12.73 2.07 -3.20
N PRO A 167 11.55 1.42 -3.08
CA PRO A 167 10.65 1.59 -1.95
C PRO A 167 11.19 0.81 -0.75
N ILE A 168 11.46 1.52 0.34
CA ILE A 168 11.73 0.91 1.64
C ILE A 168 10.40 0.76 2.37
N ASP A 169 9.84 -0.43 2.23
CA ASP A 169 8.67 -0.92 2.94
C ASP A 169 9.06 -2.28 3.55
N ASN A 170 9.01 -2.37 4.88
CA ASN A 170 9.35 -3.58 5.63
C ASN A 170 8.05 -4.15 6.20
N GLU A 171 7.73 -5.41 5.91
CA GLU A 171 6.49 -6.09 6.36
C GLU A 171 6.31 -6.15 7.89
N GLY A 172 7.34 -5.78 8.68
CA GLY A 172 7.29 -5.64 10.14
C GLY A 172 7.22 -4.20 10.67
N GLY A 173 7.08 -3.19 9.80
CA GLY A 173 7.17 -1.76 10.13
C GLY A 173 8.62 -1.29 10.32
N ASN A 174 8.96 -0.12 9.80
CA ASN A 174 10.27 0.50 10.03
C ASN A 174 10.16 1.55 11.14
N LEU A 175 10.07 1.06 12.39
CA LEU A 175 10.01 1.91 13.58
C LEU A 175 11.35 2.64 13.80
N ILE A 176 11.30 3.97 13.82
CA ILE A 176 12.43 4.86 14.09
C ILE A 176 12.08 5.75 15.29
N LEU A 177 13.07 6.01 16.15
CA LEU A 177 12.95 6.90 17.31
C LEU A 177 13.35 8.33 16.91
N THR A 178 12.48 9.31 17.18
CA THR A 178 12.74 10.74 17.00
C THR A 178 13.55 11.33 18.16
N GLY A 179 14.06 12.55 17.99
CA GLY A 179 14.84 13.24 19.03
C GLY A 179 14.08 13.48 20.34
N ASP A 180 12.77 13.63 20.26
CA ASP A 180 11.83 13.77 21.38
C ASP A 180 11.29 12.42 21.92
N GLN A 181 11.95 11.31 21.58
CA GLN A 181 11.69 9.94 22.08
C GLN A 181 10.37 9.30 21.63
N ASN A 182 9.76 9.79 20.53
CA ASN A 182 8.58 9.17 19.94
C ASN A 182 8.96 8.12 18.89
N LEU A 183 8.12 7.09 18.74
CA LEU A 183 8.28 6.07 17.69
C LEU A 183 7.43 6.44 16.47
N VAL A 184 8.03 6.37 15.29
CA VAL A 184 7.37 6.62 14.01
C VAL A 184 7.64 5.46 13.08
N ASP A 185 6.59 4.91 12.47
CA ASP A 185 6.72 4.02 11.31
C ASP A 185 6.83 4.87 10.04
N LEU A 186 7.87 4.64 9.23
CA LEU A 186 8.14 5.43 8.04
C LEU A 186 8.43 4.52 6.84
N SER A 187 7.52 4.55 5.87
CA SER A 187 7.80 4.12 4.51
C SER A 187 8.37 5.28 3.70
N TYR A 188 9.37 5.01 2.87
CA TYR A 188 10.00 6.03 2.02
C TYR A 188 10.55 5.43 0.73
N ILE A 189 10.64 6.26 -0.30
CA ILE A 189 11.11 5.86 -1.62
C ILE A 189 12.40 6.61 -1.93
N ILE A 190 13.46 5.86 -2.20
CA ILE A 190 14.76 6.40 -2.59
C ILE A 190 14.76 6.53 -4.12
N ARG A 191 15.12 7.72 -4.61
CA ARG A 191 15.33 8.00 -6.03
C ARG A 191 16.80 8.17 -6.30
N TRP A 192 17.37 7.30 -7.12
CA TRP A 192 18.79 7.29 -7.44
C TRP A 192 19.05 6.86 -8.87
N ASN A 193 20.22 7.19 -9.40
CA ASN A 193 20.69 6.70 -10.69
C ASN A 193 22.21 6.42 -10.64
N ILE A 194 22.73 5.71 -11.63
CA ILE A 194 24.17 5.45 -11.72
C ILE A 194 24.86 6.70 -12.30
N ASN A 195 25.84 7.23 -11.59
CA ASN A 195 26.71 8.32 -12.04
C ASN A 195 27.99 7.77 -12.69
N ASP A 196 28.61 6.74 -12.09
CA ASP A 196 29.78 6.05 -12.63
C ASP A 196 29.55 4.53 -12.61
N ILE A 197 29.38 3.95 -13.80
CA ILE A 197 29.15 2.52 -14.00
C ILE A 197 30.36 1.65 -13.60
N VAL A 198 31.58 2.18 -13.59
CA VAL A 198 32.78 1.45 -13.18
C VAL A 198 32.76 1.26 -11.68
N GLN A 199 32.60 2.35 -10.94
CA GLN A 199 32.45 2.33 -9.49
C GLN A 199 31.31 1.40 -9.05
N TYR A 200 30.12 1.57 -9.66
CA TYR A 200 28.94 0.74 -9.39
C TYR A 200 29.16 -0.76 -9.62
N GLN A 201 29.97 -1.16 -10.60
CA GLN A 201 30.17 -2.57 -10.95
C GLN A 201 31.37 -3.23 -10.23
N PHE A 202 32.33 -2.46 -9.71
CA PHE A 202 33.60 -2.99 -9.20
C PHE A 202 33.90 -2.70 -7.73
N GLU A 203 33.37 -1.63 -7.14
CA GLU A 203 33.71 -1.24 -5.77
C GLU A 203 32.84 -1.97 -4.72
N LEU A 204 31.56 -2.16 -5.05
CA LEU A 204 30.58 -2.84 -4.19
C LEU A 204 30.17 -4.20 -4.78
N ALA A 205 29.95 -5.18 -3.91
CA ALA A 205 29.44 -6.50 -4.32
C ALA A 205 27.94 -6.44 -4.68
N ASP A 206 27.15 -5.86 -3.78
CA ASP A 206 25.69 -5.71 -3.91
C ASP A 206 25.32 -4.22 -3.70
N PRO A 207 25.38 -3.39 -4.76
CA PRO A 207 25.19 -1.94 -4.61
C PRO A 207 23.76 -1.55 -4.24
N GLU A 208 22.75 -2.34 -4.64
CA GLU A 208 21.33 -2.08 -4.34
C GLU A 208 21.04 -2.27 -2.84
N GLU A 209 21.56 -3.34 -2.23
CA GLU A 209 21.49 -3.56 -0.78
C GLU A 209 22.30 -2.51 -0.01
N THR A 210 23.47 -2.11 -0.53
CA THR A 210 24.27 -1.04 0.08
C THR A 210 23.50 0.29 0.12
N VAL A 211 22.74 0.64 -0.92
CA VAL A 211 21.87 1.84 -0.92
C VAL A 211 20.78 1.73 0.14
N ARG A 212 20.17 0.54 0.30
CA ARG A 212 19.15 0.25 1.32
C ARG A 212 19.71 0.41 2.75
N GLU A 213 20.83 -0.23 3.06
CA GLU A 213 21.50 -0.12 4.38
C GLU A 213 21.92 1.33 4.70
N VAL A 214 22.53 2.03 3.72
CA VAL A 214 22.96 3.42 3.88
C VAL A 214 21.76 4.36 4.06
N ALA A 215 20.66 4.14 3.33
CA ALA A 215 19.45 4.91 3.49
C ALA A 215 18.81 4.71 4.86
N GLU A 216 18.72 3.46 5.34
CA GLU A 216 18.19 3.17 6.67
C GLU A 216 19.05 3.84 7.76
N SER A 217 20.38 3.73 7.68
CA SER A 217 21.28 4.39 8.63
C SER A 217 21.16 5.93 8.59
N ALA A 218 21.17 6.53 7.40
CA ALA A 218 21.09 7.99 7.24
C ALA A 218 19.73 8.55 7.64
N MET A 219 18.64 7.80 7.41
CA MET A 219 17.30 8.17 7.83
C MET A 219 17.13 8.03 9.35
N ARG A 220 17.53 6.90 9.95
CA ARG A 220 17.55 6.72 11.43
C ARG A 220 18.32 7.84 12.12
N GLU A 221 19.48 8.24 11.60
CA GLU A 221 20.27 9.35 12.14
C GLU A 221 19.56 10.71 12.01
N SER A 222 19.06 11.04 10.82
CA SER A 222 18.42 12.35 10.56
C SER A 222 17.12 12.56 11.34
N ILE A 223 16.40 11.47 11.64
CA ILE A 223 15.18 11.49 12.45
C ILE A 223 15.52 11.55 13.94
N ALA A 224 16.56 10.86 14.41
CA ALA A 224 17.02 10.97 15.80
C ALA A 224 17.49 12.40 16.17
N GLU A 225 17.87 13.21 15.17
CA GLU A 225 18.19 14.65 15.33
C GLU A 225 16.96 15.58 15.24
N THR A 226 15.74 15.06 15.03
CA THR A 226 14.55 15.86 14.71
C THR A 226 13.35 15.45 15.56
N ASP A 227 12.55 16.41 16.03
CA ASP A 227 11.34 16.16 16.83
C ASP A 227 10.17 15.63 15.97
N LEU A 228 9.25 14.88 16.58
CA LEU A 228 8.10 14.27 15.91
C LEU A 228 7.27 15.28 15.11
N ASP A 229 6.92 16.41 15.73
CA ASP A 229 6.08 17.45 15.10
C ASP A 229 6.71 17.99 13.80
N ALA A 230 8.03 18.11 13.75
CA ALA A 230 8.75 18.51 12.55
C ALA A 230 8.72 17.40 11.48
N VAL A 231 8.91 16.13 11.86
CA VAL A 231 8.80 14.95 10.97
C VAL A 231 7.37 14.72 10.46
N LEU A 232 6.34 15.20 11.17
CA LEU A 232 4.95 15.16 10.70
C LEU A 232 4.57 16.39 9.85
N SER A 233 5.20 17.54 10.09
CA SER A 233 4.98 18.76 9.30
C SER A 233 5.50 18.65 7.85
N GLY A 234 4.78 19.25 6.89
CA GLY A 234 5.21 19.23 5.49
C GLY A 234 6.53 19.96 5.22
N GLU A 235 6.86 20.99 6.01
CA GLU A 235 8.12 21.73 5.90
C GLU A 235 9.29 20.96 6.52
N GLY A 236 9.12 20.41 7.73
CA GLY A 236 10.15 19.63 8.40
C GLY A 236 10.46 18.32 7.68
N ARG A 237 9.47 17.65 7.07
CA ARG A 237 9.69 16.50 6.16
C ARG A 237 10.68 16.82 5.06
N ALA A 238 10.48 17.91 4.32
CA ALA A 238 11.39 18.31 3.25
C ALA A 238 12.81 18.62 3.75
N GLN A 239 12.95 19.14 4.98
CA GLN A 239 14.27 19.36 5.61
C GLN A 239 14.96 18.04 6.01
N VAL A 240 14.20 17.04 6.47
CA VAL A 240 14.73 15.70 6.77
C VAL A 240 15.12 14.99 5.47
N GLU A 241 14.26 14.98 4.45
CA GLU A 241 14.56 14.43 3.12
C GLU A 241 15.83 15.04 2.50
N ALA A 242 16.01 16.37 2.62
CA ALA A 242 17.20 17.06 2.14
C ALA A 242 18.48 16.65 2.90
N ARG A 243 18.41 16.52 4.24
CA ARG A 243 19.52 16.06 5.10
C ARG A 243 19.88 14.59 4.82
N VAL A 244 18.87 13.71 4.70
CA VAL A 244 19.09 12.29 4.39
C VAL A 244 19.75 12.14 3.02
N ARG A 245 19.27 12.83 1.98
CA ARG A 245 19.90 12.83 0.65
C ARG A 245 21.38 13.27 0.71
N GLU A 246 21.71 14.30 1.49
CA GLU A 246 23.10 14.78 1.65
C GLU A 246 23.98 13.78 2.42
N ARG A 247 23.49 13.20 3.52
CA ARG A 247 24.19 12.15 4.27
C ARG A 247 24.40 10.89 3.43
N MET A 248 23.35 10.42 2.75
CA MET A 248 23.44 9.26 1.84
C MET A 248 24.47 9.49 0.74
N GLN A 249 24.46 10.66 0.08
CA GLN A 249 25.46 10.96 -0.95
C GLN A 249 26.88 10.94 -0.36
N THR A 250 27.08 11.55 0.82
CA THR A 250 28.38 11.57 1.50
C THR A 250 28.89 10.15 1.82
N ILE A 251 28.00 9.25 2.25
CA ILE A 251 28.35 7.86 2.58
C ILE A 251 28.60 7.03 1.31
N LEU A 252 27.75 7.16 0.28
CA LEU A 252 27.91 6.46 -0.99
C LEU A 252 29.15 6.93 -1.77
N ASP A 253 29.49 8.22 -1.70
CA ASP A 253 30.73 8.77 -2.25
C ASP A 253 31.96 8.22 -1.49
N ALA A 254 31.88 8.10 -0.16
CA ALA A 254 32.95 7.53 0.66
C ALA A 254 33.18 6.03 0.39
N TYR A 255 32.12 5.27 0.06
CA TYR A 255 32.21 3.89 -0.42
C TYR A 255 32.55 3.76 -1.90
N GLY A 256 32.69 4.86 -2.65
CA GLY A 256 32.95 4.82 -4.09
C GLY A 256 31.86 4.07 -4.86
N ALA A 257 30.59 4.21 -4.46
CA ALA A 257 29.48 3.44 -5.01
C ALA A 257 29.11 3.81 -6.47
N GLY A 258 29.56 4.96 -6.97
CA GLY A 258 29.19 5.45 -8.31
C GLY A 258 27.72 5.85 -8.45
N ILE A 259 27.00 6.08 -7.36
CA ILE A 259 25.55 6.35 -7.33
C ILE A 259 25.29 7.84 -7.01
N ALA A 260 24.34 8.45 -7.72
CA ALA A 260 23.82 9.77 -7.40
C ALA A 260 22.41 9.68 -6.82
N VAL A 261 22.22 10.23 -5.61
CA VAL A 261 20.93 10.27 -4.92
C VAL A 261 20.17 11.51 -5.35
N GLN A 262 19.13 11.31 -6.18
CA GLN A 262 18.27 12.39 -6.69
C GLN A 262 17.33 12.91 -5.59
N GLY A 263 16.89 12.04 -4.69
CA GLY A 263 16.14 12.43 -3.49
C GLY A 263 15.59 11.24 -2.73
N VAL A 264 15.11 11.50 -1.52
CA VAL A 264 14.33 10.56 -0.72
C VAL A 264 12.96 11.20 -0.53
N GLU A 265 11.89 10.44 -0.71
CA GLU A 265 10.51 10.91 -0.51
C GLU A 265 9.84 10.06 0.57
N ILE A 266 9.39 10.69 1.65
CA ILE A 266 8.67 10.00 2.73
C ILE A 266 7.25 9.70 2.24
N ALA A 267 6.96 8.42 2.01
CA ALA A 267 5.63 7.96 1.67
C ALA A 267 4.70 8.19 2.87
N ARG A 268 3.39 8.34 2.62
CA ARG A 268 2.47 8.76 3.69
C ARG A 268 2.37 7.70 4.78
N THR A 269 2.80 8.09 5.96
CA THR A 269 2.45 7.49 7.25
C THR A 269 0.94 7.43 7.42
N GLU A 270 0.35 6.25 7.31
CA GLU A 270 -0.96 5.95 7.90
C GLU A 270 -0.70 5.43 9.31
N ALA A 271 -1.25 6.11 10.33
CA ALA A 271 -1.12 5.66 11.71
C ALA A 271 -1.95 4.37 11.88
N PRO A 272 -1.43 3.33 12.57
CA PRO A 272 -2.20 2.11 12.81
C PRO A 272 -3.49 2.44 13.57
N GLU A 273 -4.62 1.94 13.05
CA GLU A 273 -5.98 2.28 13.53
C GLU A 273 -6.15 2.02 15.04
N GLU A 274 -5.39 1.06 15.57
CA GLU A 274 -5.39 0.60 16.97
C GLU A 274 -5.09 1.70 18.00
N VAL A 275 -4.37 2.77 17.63
CA VAL A 275 -3.91 3.82 18.58
C VAL A 275 -4.71 5.13 18.48
N ILE A 276 -5.55 5.26 17.45
CA ILE A 276 -6.33 6.48 17.19
C ILE A 276 -7.34 6.73 18.33
N GLU A 277 -7.97 5.67 18.87
CA GLU A 277 -8.93 5.78 19.98
C GLU A 277 -8.26 6.32 21.25
N ALA A 278 -7.18 5.70 21.72
CA ALA A 278 -6.47 6.13 22.93
C ALA A 278 -5.87 7.55 22.81
N PHE A 279 -5.40 7.95 21.62
CA PHE A 279 -4.92 9.33 21.41
C PHE A 279 -6.08 10.35 21.38
N ASN A 280 -7.19 10.01 20.74
CA ASN A 280 -8.39 10.84 20.73
C ASN A 280 -8.98 11.01 22.14
N ASP A 281 -8.97 9.97 22.96
CA ASP A 281 -9.42 10.03 24.36
C ASP A 281 -8.58 10.98 25.20
N VAL A 282 -7.25 10.92 25.09
CA VAL A 282 -6.34 11.86 25.78
C VAL A 282 -6.56 13.30 25.31
N LEU A 283 -6.81 13.51 24.01
CA LEU A 283 -7.09 14.83 23.46
C LEU A 283 -8.46 15.36 23.92
N ALA A 284 -9.50 14.53 23.91
CA ALA A 284 -10.84 14.86 24.40
C ALA A 284 -10.80 15.20 25.90
N ALA A 285 -10.13 14.39 26.72
CA ALA A 285 -9.94 14.65 28.14
C ALA A 285 -9.23 15.98 28.43
N ARG A 286 -8.23 16.37 27.61
CA ARG A 286 -7.58 17.69 27.71
C ARG A 286 -8.54 18.82 27.33
N GLN A 287 -9.28 18.69 26.23
CA GLN A 287 -10.27 19.69 25.80
C GLN A 287 -11.39 19.87 26.84
N ASP A 288 -11.85 18.80 27.48
CA ASP A 288 -12.85 18.87 28.53
C ASP A 288 -12.29 19.45 29.83
N ALA A 289 -11.04 19.15 30.20
CA ALA A 289 -10.37 19.82 31.32
C ALA A 289 -10.26 21.34 31.08
N GLU A 290 -9.88 21.78 29.88
CA GLU A 290 -9.84 23.20 29.52
C GLU A 290 -11.23 23.85 29.51
N ARG A 291 -12.24 23.16 28.97
CA ARG A 291 -13.66 23.60 29.02
C ARG A 291 -14.10 23.81 30.47
N LEU A 292 -13.90 22.82 31.35
CA LEU A 292 -14.26 22.89 32.76
C LEU A 292 -13.53 24.02 33.50
N MET A 293 -12.24 24.24 33.24
CA MET A 293 -11.51 25.38 33.81
C MET A 293 -12.07 26.73 33.34
N ASN A 294 -12.43 26.85 32.06
CA ASN A 294 -13.00 28.08 31.52
C ASN A 294 -14.42 28.33 32.02
N ASP A 295 -15.22 27.28 32.21
CA ASP A 295 -16.56 27.37 32.79
C ASP A 295 -16.50 27.73 34.28
N ALA A 296 -15.57 27.16 35.05
CA ALA A 296 -15.33 27.52 36.44
C ALA A 296 -14.91 29.00 36.60
N ARG A 297 -13.97 29.48 35.77
CA ARG A 297 -13.58 30.91 35.71
C ARG A 297 -14.75 31.82 35.35
N ARG A 298 -15.62 31.40 34.43
CA ARG A 298 -16.82 32.18 34.05
C ARG A 298 -17.79 32.28 35.24
N TYR A 299 -18.01 31.19 35.97
CA TYR A 299 -18.85 31.18 37.16
C TYR A 299 -18.27 32.05 38.29
N GLU A 300 -16.95 31.96 38.54
CA GLU A 300 -16.25 32.82 39.50
C GLU A 300 -16.43 34.31 39.16
N GLN A 301 -16.18 34.69 37.91
CA GLN A 301 -16.34 36.08 37.44
C GLN A 301 -17.79 36.56 37.54
N GLN A 302 -18.77 35.71 37.21
CA GLN A 302 -20.19 36.03 37.34
C GLN A 302 -20.57 36.25 38.81
N LEU A 303 -20.16 35.35 39.71
CA LEU A 303 -20.44 35.45 41.14
C LEU A 303 -19.81 36.70 41.75
N LEU A 304 -18.56 37.00 41.39
CA LEU A 304 -17.83 38.19 41.84
C LEU A 304 -18.50 39.47 41.34
N ALA A 305 -18.89 39.53 40.06
CA ALA A 305 -19.61 40.67 39.49
C ALA A 305 -20.99 40.88 40.14
N THR A 306 -21.75 39.82 40.40
CA THR A 306 -23.02 39.90 41.13
C THR A 306 -22.80 40.39 42.57
N ALA A 307 -21.81 39.87 43.29
CA ALA A 307 -21.50 40.31 44.65
C ALA A 307 -21.08 41.77 44.72
N GLN A 308 -20.26 42.24 43.76
CA GLN A 308 -19.89 43.66 43.63
C GLN A 308 -21.10 44.54 43.28
N GLY A 309 -21.98 44.09 42.38
CA GLY A 309 -23.22 44.79 42.02
C GLY A 309 -24.13 44.98 43.23
N SER A 310 -24.43 43.91 43.98
CA SER A 310 -25.26 43.98 45.18
C SER A 310 -24.62 44.81 46.31
N ALA A 311 -23.29 44.81 46.43
CA ALA A 311 -22.59 45.66 47.40
C ALA A 311 -22.67 47.15 47.01
N ALA A 312 -22.54 47.48 45.72
CA ALA A 312 -22.69 48.84 45.22
C ALA A 312 -24.15 49.34 45.38
N GLU A 313 -25.13 48.53 45.00
CA GLU A 313 -26.56 48.78 45.20
C GLU A 313 -26.89 49.04 46.68
N PHE A 314 -26.39 48.19 47.58
CA PHE A 314 -26.58 48.37 49.03
C PHE A 314 -26.00 49.70 49.52
N ASN A 315 -24.79 50.08 49.07
CA ASN A 315 -24.16 51.33 49.46
C ASN A 315 -24.95 52.56 48.95
N GLU A 316 -25.43 52.54 47.71
CA GLU A 316 -26.26 53.61 47.15
C GLU A 316 -27.58 53.76 47.94
N ILE A 317 -28.27 52.64 48.22
CA ILE A 317 -29.49 52.63 49.06
C ILE A 317 -29.19 53.15 50.48
N PHE A 318 -28.04 52.81 51.05
CA PHE A 318 -27.62 53.25 52.38
C PHE A 318 -27.34 54.76 52.44
N GLU A 319 -26.70 55.34 51.41
CA GLU A 319 -26.53 56.79 51.29
C GLU A 319 -27.89 57.52 51.22
N GLN A 320 -28.81 57.04 50.38
CA GLN A 320 -30.17 57.60 50.30
C GLN A 320 -30.97 57.42 51.59
N TYR A 321 -30.75 56.32 52.34
CA TYR A 321 -31.37 56.11 53.64
C TYR A 321 -30.85 57.08 54.71
N GLN A 322 -29.56 57.44 54.69
CA GLN A 322 -29.02 58.46 55.59
C GLN A 322 -29.60 59.85 55.32
N LEU A 323 -29.82 60.20 54.05
CA LEU A 323 -30.40 61.49 53.66
C LEU A 323 -31.89 61.59 53.99
N ALA A 324 -32.67 60.52 53.77
CA ALA A 324 -34.13 60.56 53.91
C ALA A 324 -34.73 59.20 54.37
N PRO A 325 -34.62 58.86 55.68
CA PRO A 325 -34.87 57.50 56.16
C PRO A 325 -36.33 57.02 56.03
N GLU A 326 -37.32 57.92 56.15
CA GLU A 326 -38.74 57.53 56.07
C GLU A 326 -39.18 57.14 54.65
N VAL A 327 -38.77 57.90 53.64
CA VAL A 327 -39.19 57.66 52.26
C VAL A 327 -38.52 56.41 51.68
N THR A 328 -37.23 56.22 51.97
CA THR A 328 -36.46 55.05 51.53
C THR A 328 -37.01 53.77 52.16
N ARG A 329 -37.35 53.78 53.46
CA ARG A 329 -37.99 52.62 54.11
C ARG A 329 -39.37 52.28 53.53
N ARG A 330 -40.21 53.30 53.26
CA ARG A 330 -41.53 53.09 52.63
C ARG A 330 -41.39 52.53 51.21
N ARG A 331 -40.43 53.02 50.41
CA ARG A 331 -40.13 52.50 49.07
C ARG A 331 -39.71 51.03 49.12
N LEU A 332 -38.70 50.69 49.92
CA LEU A 332 -38.23 49.31 50.08
C LEU A 332 -39.34 48.36 50.51
N TYR A 333 -40.24 48.79 51.41
CA TYR A 333 -41.40 48.00 51.80
C TYR A 333 -42.36 47.73 50.63
N TYR A 334 -42.69 48.75 49.81
CA TYR A 334 -43.58 48.54 48.67
C TYR A 334 -42.92 47.75 47.53
N GLU A 335 -41.62 47.93 47.29
CA GLU A 335 -40.83 47.23 46.27
C GLU A 335 -40.65 45.73 46.62
N THR A 336 -40.37 45.43 47.90
CA THR A 336 -40.36 44.03 48.39
C THR A 336 -41.76 43.41 48.41
N MET A 337 -42.79 44.16 48.79
CA MET A 337 -44.17 43.70 48.75
C MET A 337 -44.64 43.43 47.31
N GLU A 338 -44.27 44.28 46.34
CA GLU A 338 -44.55 44.06 44.92
C GLU A 338 -43.82 42.81 44.42
N SER A 339 -42.54 42.64 44.73
CA SER A 339 -41.75 41.45 44.37
C SER A 339 -42.38 40.16 44.90
N VAL A 340 -42.77 40.13 46.17
CA VAL A 340 -43.42 38.97 46.80
C VAL A 340 -44.81 38.73 46.21
N LEU A 341 -45.65 39.75 46.09
CA LEU A 341 -47.02 39.62 45.56
C LEU A 341 -47.04 39.24 44.06
N ARG A 342 -46.02 39.63 43.29
CA ARG A 342 -45.84 39.20 41.90
C ARG A 342 -45.53 37.70 41.78
N GLY A 343 -44.91 37.11 42.80
CA GLY A 343 -44.65 35.67 42.88
C GLY A 343 -45.84 34.84 43.37
N THR A 344 -46.92 35.46 43.87
CA THR A 344 -48.11 34.76 44.35
C THR A 344 -49.26 34.81 43.34
N ASP A 345 -49.83 33.65 42.99
CA ASP A 345 -51.01 33.55 42.13
C ASP A 345 -52.24 34.19 42.80
N LYS A 346 -52.51 35.46 42.47
CA LYS A 346 -53.60 36.25 43.06
C LYS A 346 -54.93 35.99 42.34
N THR A 347 -55.79 35.15 42.91
CA THR A 347 -57.19 35.06 42.50
C THR A 347 -58.01 36.20 43.11
N ILE A 348 -58.54 37.08 42.27
CA ILE A 348 -59.47 38.14 42.68
C ILE A 348 -60.90 37.59 42.60
N VAL A 349 -61.66 37.68 43.70
CA VAL A 349 -63.07 37.28 43.77
C VAL A 349 -63.89 38.50 44.16
N GLU A 350 -64.94 38.78 43.39
CA GLU A 350 -65.76 40.00 43.53
C GLU A 350 -67.25 39.61 43.58
N GLY A 351 -67.92 39.89 44.70
CA GLY A 351 -69.37 39.71 44.89
C GLY A 351 -69.79 38.65 45.92
N ASP A 352 -70.79 39.00 46.75
CA ASP A 352 -71.23 38.29 47.97
C ASP A 352 -71.87 36.89 47.79
N ASN A 353 -71.98 36.34 46.57
CA ASN A 353 -72.54 35.00 46.38
C ASN A 353 -72.06 34.28 45.11
N VAL A 354 -70.77 33.94 45.06
CA VAL A 354 -70.18 33.12 43.99
C VAL A 354 -69.49 31.89 44.60
N THR A 355 -69.93 30.70 44.19
CA THR A 355 -69.19 29.47 44.49
C THR A 355 -67.90 29.47 43.66
N PRO A 356 -66.70 29.30 44.27
CA PRO A 356 -65.45 29.32 43.53
C PRO A 356 -65.39 28.09 42.61
N TYR A 357 -65.64 28.30 41.31
CA TYR A 357 -65.51 27.25 40.32
C TYR A 357 -64.02 27.00 40.06
N LEU A 358 -63.48 25.95 40.67
CA LEU A 358 -62.18 25.42 40.31
C LEU A 358 -62.35 24.54 39.06
N PRO A 359 -61.85 24.94 37.87
CA PRO A 359 -61.88 24.09 36.69
C PRO A 359 -60.89 22.93 36.84
N LEU A 360 -61.34 21.86 37.50
CA LEU A 360 -60.61 20.60 37.65
C LEU A 360 -59.99 20.05 36.33
N PRO A 361 -60.58 20.23 35.12
CA PRO A 361 -59.95 19.78 33.88
C PRO A 361 -58.60 20.45 33.59
N GLU A 362 -58.40 21.69 34.00
CA GLU A 362 -57.20 22.48 33.69
C GLU A 362 -56.08 22.23 34.70
N VAL A 363 -56.43 22.12 35.98
CA VAL A 363 -55.50 21.69 37.04
C VAL A 363 -54.99 20.28 36.75
N ARG A 364 -55.88 19.35 36.32
CA ARG A 364 -55.50 17.99 35.95
C ARG A 364 -54.62 17.95 34.69
N ARG A 365 -54.89 18.80 33.69
CA ARG A 365 -54.04 18.94 32.49
C ARG A 365 -52.66 19.52 32.83
N ARG A 366 -52.56 20.47 33.77
CA ARG A 366 -51.29 21.04 34.24
C ARG A 366 -50.47 20.02 35.06
N ALA A 367 -51.13 19.20 35.87
CA ALA A 367 -50.51 18.07 36.56
C ALA A 367 -50.03 16.97 35.58
N GLN A 368 -50.78 16.70 34.50
CA GLN A 368 -50.39 15.74 33.45
C GLN A 368 -49.27 16.24 32.53
N ASN A 369 -49.18 17.55 32.29
CA ASN A 369 -48.12 18.17 31.51
C ASN A 369 -46.88 18.56 32.35
N SER A 370 -46.79 18.11 33.60
CA SER A 370 -45.55 18.21 34.37
C SER A 370 -44.58 17.14 33.84
N PRO A 371 -43.46 17.50 33.17
CA PRO A 371 -42.54 16.50 32.66
C PRO A 371 -41.97 15.73 33.85
N SER A 372 -42.13 14.41 33.84
CA SER A 372 -41.40 13.53 34.74
C SER A 372 -39.91 13.78 34.54
N LEU A 373 -39.22 14.22 35.58
CA LEU A 373 -37.76 14.23 35.62
C LEU A 373 -37.29 12.77 35.55
N THR A 374 -37.10 12.27 34.34
CA THR A 374 -36.40 11.01 34.08
C THR A 374 -34.94 11.24 34.47
N VAL A 375 -34.65 11.03 35.75
CA VAL A 375 -33.27 10.84 36.22
C VAL A 375 -32.81 9.52 35.63
N THR A 376 -32.19 9.58 34.45
CA THR A 376 -31.43 8.47 33.91
C THR A 376 -30.31 8.19 34.91
N PRO A 377 -30.25 7.01 35.56
CA PRO A 377 -29.08 6.66 36.34
C PRO A 377 -27.90 6.59 35.38
N GLN A 378 -26.85 7.35 35.68
CA GLN A 378 -25.61 7.30 34.95
C GLN A 378 -24.96 5.94 35.25
N GLU A 379 -25.08 4.99 34.34
CA GLU A 379 -24.37 3.71 34.44
C GLU A 379 -22.87 4.00 34.42
N GLY A 380 -22.18 3.55 35.47
CA GLY A 380 -20.72 3.53 35.49
C GLY A 380 -20.22 2.30 34.75
N GLN A 381 -19.32 2.52 33.80
CA GLN A 381 -18.27 1.59 33.40
C GLN A 381 -16.95 2.37 33.43
#